data_AF-A0A5A7RM85-F1
#
_entry.id   AF-A0A5A7RM85-F1
#
_cell.length_a   1.000
_cell.length_b   1.000
_cell.length_c   1.000
_cell.angle_alpha   90.00
_cell.angle_beta   90.00
_cell.angle_gamma   90.00
#
_symmetry.space_group_name_H-M   'P 1'
#
loop_
_entity.id
_entity.type
_entity.pdbx_description
1 polymer ?
#
loop_
_entity_poly.entity_id
_entity_poly.type
_entity_poly.pdbx_seq_one_letter_code
_entity_poly.pdbx_strand_id
1 'polypeptide(L)'
;MKIYMDESGDLGFGKKASPYFIMAALIVKKPLHIKRCITRVRKQKLPKKYKKISELKWHNSSATIKKRIIECLSKTENDVAYAVLRKNQVKKDLRNKPQIIYNYVCGSLISKIISLYGINTSVDIVVDKSLYGVKRENFDQYITWKALMKSNKDIEMEPPNIFHMDSKQDVCIQAVDFVAGAIHRAYMKGDDFYYKMLEPKISIALDFFEGKNKEKPVSPSLLRPTRLRAASSFSGRTYSPISILDSIFKNFGHRIGGIIKDESINRARYCEG
;
A
#
# COMPACT_ATOMS: atom_id res chain seq x y z
N MET A 1 -0.01 7.93 -12.53
CA MET A 1 -0.33 6.48 -12.41
C MET A 1 -1.18 6.30 -11.16
N LYS A 2 -2.06 5.29 -11.09
CA LYS A 2 -2.79 4.95 -9.86
C LYS A 2 -2.57 3.49 -9.47
N ILE A 3 -2.42 3.24 -8.17
CA ILE A 3 -2.30 1.90 -7.58
C ILE A 3 -3.53 1.69 -6.70
N TYR A 4 -4.43 0.80 -7.12
CA TYR A 4 -5.60 0.43 -6.33
C TYR A 4 -5.27 -0.81 -5.51
N MET A 5 -5.63 -0.82 -4.23
CA MET A 5 -5.30 -1.91 -3.31
C MET A 5 -6.52 -2.41 -2.57
N ASP A 6 -6.55 -3.73 -2.39
CA ASP A 6 -7.55 -4.41 -1.57
C ASP A 6 -6.98 -5.75 -1.07
N GLU A 7 -7.63 -6.32 -0.07
CA GLU A 7 -7.22 -7.55 0.59
C GLU A 7 -8.21 -8.70 0.43
N SER A 8 -7.72 -9.91 0.66
CA SER A 8 -8.58 -11.08 0.81
C SER A 8 -8.04 -12.04 1.85
N GLY A 9 -8.95 -12.59 2.66
CA GLY A 9 -8.63 -13.32 3.88
C GLY A 9 -8.73 -12.44 5.12
N ASP A 10 -8.16 -12.90 6.24
CA ASP A 10 -8.19 -12.21 7.52
C ASP A 10 -6.81 -12.24 8.19
N LEU A 11 -6.56 -11.31 9.11
CA LEU A 11 -5.34 -11.29 9.93
C LEU A 11 -5.55 -11.87 11.34
N GLY A 12 -6.63 -12.62 11.56
CA GLY A 12 -6.85 -13.36 12.80
C GLY A 12 -6.01 -14.64 12.86
N PHE A 13 -5.76 -15.19 14.05
CA PHE A 13 -4.96 -16.43 14.20
C PHE A 13 -5.74 -17.55 14.91
N GLY A 14 -7.06 -17.44 14.98
CA GLY A 14 -7.93 -18.44 15.57
C GLY A 14 -8.18 -19.65 14.65
N LYS A 15 -8.87 -20.69 15.18
CA LYS A 15 -9.14 -21.94 14.44
C LYS A 15 -9.94 -21.76 13.14
N LYS A 16 -10.77 -20.71 13.05
CA LYS A 16 -11.59 -20.38 11.87
C LYS A 16 -10.90 -19.41 10.91
N ALA A 17 -9.68 -18.96 11.24
CA ALA A 17 -8.96 -17.99 10.44
C ALA A 17 -8.40 -18.65 9.17
N SER A 18 -8.38 -17.89 8.08
CA SER A 18 -7.73 -18.31 6.85
C SER A 18 -6.23 -18.56 7.07
N PRO A 19 -5.62 -19.60 6.48
CA PRO A 19 -4.17 -19.83 6.53
C PRO A 19 -3.36 -18.77 5.75
N TYR A 20 -4.00 -18.10 4.79
CA TYR A 20 -3.38 -17.10 3.92
C TYR A 20 -4.12 -15.77 4.00
N PHE A 21 -3.34 -14.69 4.01
CA PHE A 21 -3.82 -13.33 3.77
C PHE A 21 -3.18 -12.80 2.49
N ILE A 22 -3.99 -12.26 1.58
CA ILE A 22 -3.55 -11.70 0.31
C ILE A 22 -3.76 -10.19 0.35
N MET A 23 -2.71 -9.46 0.00
CA MET A 23 -2.79 -8.04 -0.32
C MET A 23 -2.55 -7.91 -1.83
N ALA A 24 -3.54 -7.43 -2.58
CA ALA A 24 -3.43 -7.26 -4.02
C ALA A 24 -3.39 -5.78 -4.39
N ALA A 25 -2.75 -5.51 -5.51
CA ALA A 25 -2.66 -4.20 -6.12
C ALA A 25 -2.95 -4.29 -7.62
N LEU A 26 -3.77 -3.38 -8.12
CA LEU A 26 -4.02 -3.16 -9.53
C LEU A 26 -3.36 -1.84 -9.95
N ILE A 27 -2.34 -1.94 -10.79
CA ILE A 27 -1.51 -0.81 -11.24
C ILE A 27 -2.06 -0.34 -12.58
N VAL A 28 -2.53 0.90 -12.64
CA VAL A 28 -3.27 1.41 -13.79
C VAL A 28 -2.77 2.78 -14.21
N LYS A 29 -2.40 2.92 -15.49
CA LYS A 29 -2.09 4.22 -16.11
C LYS A 29 -3.36 4.99 -16.48
N LYS A 30 -4.37 4.30 -17.05
CA LYS A 30 -5.65 4.88 -17.51
C LYS A 30 -6.85 4.18 -16.84
N PRO A 31 -7.30 4.63 -15.64
CA PRO A 31 -8.41 4.00 -14.90
C PRO A 31 -9.71 3.86 -15.70
N LEU A 32 -9.95 4.75 -16.66
CA LEU A 32 -11.14 4.74 -17.51
C LEU A 32 -11.34 3.42 -18.27
N HIS A 33 -10.25 2.73 -18.66
CA HIS A 33 -10.35 1.45 -19.37
C HIS A 33 -10.93 0.36 -18.47
N ILE A 34 -10.48 0.29 -17.22
CA ILE A 34 -11.02 -0.62 -16.19
C ILE A 34 -12.48 -0.30 -15.92
N LYS A 35 -12.80 0.98 -15.69
CA LYS A 35 -14.17 1.45 -15.40
C LYS A 35 -15.15 1.08 -16.52
N ARG A 36 -14.78 1.35 -17.78
CA ARG A 36 -15.57 0.99 -18.97
C ARG A 36 -15.76 -0.53 -19.08
N CYS A 37 -14.70 -1.29 -18.84
CA CYS A 37 -14.72 -2.74 -18.96
C CYS A 37 -15.68 -3.37 -17.93
N ILE A 38 -15.58 -3.00 -16.65
CA ILE A 38 -16.46 -3.51 -15.59
C ILE A 38 -17.90 -3.02 -15.77
N THR A 39 -18.09 -1.77 -16.18
CA THR A 39 -19.44 -1.23 -16.46
C THR A 39 -20.11 -1.99 -17.61
N ARG A 40 -19.34 -2.38 -18.64
CA ARG A 40 -19.85 -3.21 -19.74
C ARG A 40 -20.29 -4.58 -19.24
N VAL A 41 -19.49 -5.24 -18.39
CA VAL A 41 -19.88 -6.51 -17.76
C VAL A 41 -21.18 -6.34 -16.99
N ARG A 42 -21.32 -5.29 -16.17
CA ARG A 42 -22.55 -4.99 -15.42
C ARG A 42 -23.77 -4.79 -16.31
N LYS A 43 -23.66 -3.95 -17.34
CA LYS A 43 -24.80 -3.53 -18.18
C LYS A 43 -25.26 -4.60 -19.17
N GLN A 44 -24.32 -5.28 -19.82
CA GLN A 44 -24.62 -6.15 -20.96
C GLN A 44 -24.67 -7.62 -20.57
N LYS A 45 -23.98 -8.00 -19.49
CA LYS A 45 -23.72 -9.40 -19.20
C LYS A 45 -24.35 -9.88 -17.90
N LEU A 46 -25.00 -9.02 -17.09
CA LEU A 46 -25.66 -9.46 -15.85
C LEU A 46 -27.19 -9.39 -15.92
N PRO A 47 -27.91 -10.37 -15.32
CA PRO A 47 -29.37 -10.32 -15.17
C PRO A 47 -29.84 -9.02 -14.52
N LYS A 48 -31.09 -8.59 -14.81
CA LYS A 48 -31.66 -7.30 -14.34
C LYS A 48 -31.47 -7.05 -12.84
N LYS A 49 -31.49 -8.10 -11.99
CA LYS A 49 -31.27 -7.99 -10.54
C LYS A 49 -29.90 -7.40 -10.16
N TYR A 50 -28.84 -7.70 -10.91
CA TYR A 50 -27.49 -7.19 -10.65
C TYR A 50 -27.25 -5.78 -11.22
N LYS A 51 -28.13 -5.29 -12.10
CA LYS A 51 -28.06 -3.92 -12.63
C LYS A 51 -28.44 -2.88 -11.57
N LYS A 52 -29.20 -3.29 -10.54
CA LYS A 52 -29.64 -2.45 -9.42
C LYS A 52 -28.71 -2.51 -8.20
N ILE A 53 -27.76 -3.45 -8.16
CA ILE A 53 -26.80 -3.55 -7.06
C ILE A 53 -25.75 -2.45 -7.26
N SER A 54 -25.54 -1.63 -6.24
CA SER A 54 -24.57 -0.52 -6.26
C SER A 54 -23.13 -1.03 -6.38
N GLU A 55 -22.83 -2.19 -5.78
CA GLU A 55 -21.48 -2.71 -5.59
C GLU A 55 -21.36 -4.20 -5.90
N LEU A 56 -20.37 -4.57 -6.70
CA LEU A 56 -19.99 -5.97 -6.89
C LEU A 56 -18.83 -6.31 -5.97
N LYS A 57 -18.96 -7.40 -5.22
CA LYS A 57 -17.88 -8.01 -4.45
C LYS A 57 -17.66 -9.45 -4.88
N TRP A 58 -16.42 -9.91 -4.80
CA TRP A 58 -15.99 -11.26 -5.13
C TRP A 58 -16.82 -12.30 -4.37
N HIS A 59 -16.90 -12.19 -3.05
CA HIS A 59 -17.56 -13.21 -2.21
C HIS A 59 -19.06 -13.38 -2.53
N ASN A 60 -19.75 -12.30 -2.92
CA ASN A 60 -21.18 -12.30 -3.26
C ASN A 60 -21.47 -12.47 -4.77
N SER A 61 -20.44 -12.73 -5.57
CA SER A 61 -20.57 -12.86 -7.03
C SER A 61 -20.59 -14.31 -7.49
N SER A 62 -21.44 -14.60 -8.48
CA SER A 62 -21.50 -15.91 -9.13
C SER A 62 -20.21 -16.21 -9.92
N ALA A 63 -19.97 -17.49 -10.22
CA ALA A 63 -18.83 -17.91 -11.05
C ALA A 63 -18.82 -17.19 -12.42
N THR A 64 -19.99 -17.01 -13.03
CA THR A 64 -20.14 -16.26 -14.29
C THR A 64 -19.72 -14.79 -14.16
N ILE A 65 -20.09 -14.12 -13.05
CA ILE A 65 -19.68 -12.73 -12.78
C ILE A 65 -18.16 -12.66 -12.60
N LYS A 66 -17.61 -13.53 -11.74
CA LYS A 66 -16.18 -13.64 -11.47
C LYS A 66 -15.39 -13.83 -12.75
N LYS A 67 -15.75 -14.84 -13.55
CA LYS A 67 -15.09 -15.14 -14.83
C LYS A 67 -15.10 -13.92 -15.75
N ARG A 68 -16.25 -13.27 -15.92
CA ARG A 68 -16.39 -12.11 -16.82
C ARG A 68 -15.60 -10.90 -16.38
N ILE A 69 -15.49 -10.63 -15.07
CA ILE A 69 -14.67 -9.53 -14.54
C ILE A 69 -13.19 -9.86 -14.72
N ILE A 70 -12.76 -11.06 -14.37
CA ILE A 70 -11.36 -11.47 -14.52
C ILE A 70 -10.91 -11.48 -16.00
N GLU A 71 -11.72 -12.01 -16.93
CA GLU A 71 -11.44 -11.91 -18.38
C GLU A 71 -11.37 -10.48 -18.88
N CYS A 72 -12.17 -9.60 -18.29
CA CYS A 72 -12.18 -8.19 -18.62
C CYS A 72 -10.87 -7.52 -18.17
N LEU A 73 -10.44 -7.78 -16.94
CA LEU A 73 -9.18 -7.26 -16.41
C LEU A 73 -7.97 -7.77 -17.18
N SER A 74 -7.93 -9.06 -17.53
CA SER A 74 -6.82 -9.67 -18.27
C SER A 74 -6.63 -9.10 -19.69
N LYS A 75 -7.65 -8.44 -20.24
CA LYS A 75 -7.62 -7.81 -21.57
C LYS A 75 -7.36 -6.30 -21.55
N THR A 76 -7.23 -5.70 -20.37
CA THR A 76 -7.00 -4.25 -20.25
C THR A 76 -5.52 -3.93 -20.00
N GLU A 77 -5.14 -2.68 -20.22
CA GLU A 77 -3.81 -2.15 -19.93
C GLU A 77 -3.71 -1.86 -18.42
N ASN A 78 -3.31 -2.88 -17.67
CA ASN A 78 -3.01 -2.85 -16.25
C ASN A 78 -1.96 -3.93 -15.96
N ASP A 79 -1.34 -3.79 -14.80
CA ASP A 79 -0.55 -4.83 -14.18
C ASP A 79 -1.13 -5.18 -12.80
N VAL A 80 -0.90 -6.41 -12.38
CA VAL A 80 -1.30 -6.95 -11.09
C VAL A 80 -0.03 -7.18 -10.27
N ALA A 81 -0.06 -6.71 -9.03
CA ALA A 81 0.95 -7.02 -8.05
C ALA A 81 0.27 -7.60 -6.81
N TYR A 82 0.88 -8.56 -6.12
CA TYR A 82 0.32 -9.06 -4.88
C TYR A 82 1.38 -9.53 -3.90
N ALA A 83 0.98 -9.57 -2.63
CA ALA A 83 1.73 -10.18 -1.55
C ALA A 83 0.90 -11.25 -0.85
N VAL A 84 1.54 -12.37 -0.53
CA VAL A 84 0.96 -13.48 0.20
C VAL A 84 1.61 -13.60 1.55
N LEU A 85 0.79 -13.60 2.58
CA LEU A 85 1.22 -13.86 3.95
C LEU A 85 0.75 -15.26 4.37
N ARG A 86 1.72 -16.15 4.59
CA ARG A 86 1.50 -17.47 5.18
C ARG A 86 1.43 -17.35 6.71
N LYS A 87 0.21 -17.39 7.26
CA LYS A 87 -0.04 -17.01 8.66
C LYS A 87 0.54 -17.99 9.68
N ASN A 88 0.79 -19.24 9.29
CA ASN A 88 1.49 -20.22 10.11
C ASN A 88 2.96 -19.81 10.40
N GLN A 89 3.60 -19.05 9.51
CA GLN A 89 4.99 -18.61 9.62
C GLN A 89 5.16 -17.25 10.32
N VAL A 90 4.07 -16.57 10.68
CA VAL A 90 4.11 -15.33 11.46
C VAL A 90 4.57 -15.61 12.90
N LYS A 91 5.56 -14.82 13.36
CA LYS A 91 6.08 -14.85 14.75
C LYS A 91 4.94 -14.66 15.75
N LYS A 92 4.93 -15.46 16.83
CA LYS A 92 3.88 -15.44 17.86
C LYS A 92 3.62 -14.03 18.41
N ASP A 93 4.67 -13.26 18.68
CA ASP A 93 4.58 -11.88 19.25
C ASP A 93 4.03 -10.82 18.28
N LEU A 94 3.81 -11.18 17.02
CA LEU A 94 3.15 -10.34 16.02
C LEU A 94 1.69 -10.75 15.79
N ARG A 95 1.28 -11.95 16.21
CA ARG A 95 -0.07 -12.47 15.94
C ARG A 95 -1.18 -11.67 16.62
N ASN A 96 -0.85 -10.95 17.70
CA ASN A 96 -1.76 -10.03 18.38
C ASN A 96 -1.65 -8.58 17.86
N LYS A 97 -0.92 -8.33 16.76
CA LYS A 97 -0.67 -6.99 16.20
C LYS A 97 -1.07 -6.92 14.71
N PRO A 98 -2.36 -7.18 14.36
CA PRO A 98 -2.80 -7.28 12.98
C PRO A 98 -2.55 -5.99 12.18
N GLN A 99 -2.71 -4.81 12.78
CA GLN A 99 -2.43 -3.53 12.09
C GLN A 99 -0.97 -3.41 11.64
N ILE A 100 -0.02 -3.88 12.48
CA ILE A 100 1.41 -3.81 12.14
C ILE A 100 1.71 -4.74 10.97
N ILE A 101 1.13 -5.94 10.99
CA ILE A 101 1.26 -6.90 9.89
C ILE A 101 0.66 -6.32 8.60
N TYR A 102 -0.54 -5.75 8.68
CA TYR A 102 -1.22 -5.11 7.55
C TYR A 102 -0.36 -4.01 6.92
N ASN A 103 0.10 -3.05 7.73
CA ASN A 103 0.95 -1.95 7.29
C ASN A 103 2.24 -2.47 6.63
N TYR A 104 2.89 -3.47 7.25
CA TYR A 104 4.14 -4.05 6.74
C TYR A 104 3.95 -4.74 5.39
N VAL A 105 2.92 -5.58 5.23
CA VAL A 105 2.64 -6.29 3.98
C VAL A 105 2.30 -5.29 2.87
N CYS A 106 1.41 -4.33 3.15
CA CYS A 106 1.01 -3.29 2.22
C CYS A 106 2.19 -2.40 1.79
N GLY A 107 2.94 -1.87 2.76
CA GLY A 107 4.10 -1.01 2.49
C GLY A 107 5.23 -1.73 1.76
N SER A 108 5.43 -3.02 2.02
CA SER A 108 6.42 -3.82 1.28
C SER A 108 6.01 -4.02 -0.19
N LEU A 109 4.73 -4.27 -0.44
CA LEU A 109 4.20 -4.38 -1.80
C LEU A 109 4.32 -3.04 -2.55
N ILE A 110 3.89 -1.94 -1.95
CA ILE A 110 3.99 -0.58 -2.52
C ILE A 110 5.45 -0.22 -2.81
N SER A 111 6.35 -0.43 -1.86
CA SER A 111 7.78 -0.13 -2.03
C SER A 111 8.39 -0.94 -3.19
N LYS A 112 7.97 -2.20 -3.35
CA LYS A 112 8.39 -3.03 -4.49
C LYS A 112 7.83 -2.50 -5.81
N ILE A 113 6.57 -2.07 -5.86
CA ILE A 113 5.96 -1.45 -7.04
C ILE A 113 6.71 -0.17 -7.42
N ILE A 114 6.87 0.77 -6.50
CA ILE A 114 7.58 2.04 -6.73
C ILE A 114 8.97 1.77 -7.30
N SER A 115 9.70 0.85 -6.68
CA SER A 115 11.05 0.47 -7.11
C SER A 115 11.10 -0.20 -8.47
N LEU A 116 10.17 -1.10 -8.80
CA LEU A 116 10.18 -1.83 -10.07
C LEU A 116 9.80 -0.92 -11.25
N TYR A 117 8.86 -0.01 -11.04
CA TYR A 117 8.37 0.90 -12.07
C TYR A 117 9.18 2.21 -12.16
N GLY A 118 10.22 2.38 -11.34
CA GLY A 118 11.06 3.58 -11.33
C GLY A 118 10.27 4.85 -11.04
N ILE A 119 9.26 4.77 -10.16
CA ILE A 119 8.37 5.90 -9.87
C ILE A 119 9.12 6.91 -9.00
N ASN A 120 9.45 8.07 -9.59
CA ASN A 120 10.10 9.20 -8.93
C ASN A 120 9.16 10.39 -8.70
N THR A 121 8.07 10.50 -9.48
CA THR A 121 7.00 11.49 -9.29
C THR A 121 5.91 10.99 -8.35
N SER A 122 5.03 11.89 -7.89
CA SER A 122 3.89 11.52 -7.05
C SER A 122 3.01 10.45 -7.70
N VAL A 123 2.61 9.47 -6.90
CA VAL A 123 1.73 8.36 -7.28
C VAL A 123 0.51 8.32 -6.38
N ASP A 124 -0.66 8.11 -6.97
CA ASP A 124 -1.90 7.95 -6.21
C ASP A 124 -2.04 6.49 -5.76
N ILE A 125 -2.03 6.28 -4.46
CA ILE A 125 -2.34 5.02 -3.81
C ILE A 125 -3.79 5.10 -3.31
N VAL A 126 -4.64 4.20 -3.80
CA VAL A 126 -6.06 4.16 -3.47
C VAL A 126 -6.35 2.85 -2.75
N VAL A 127 -6.73 2.93 -1.49
CA VAL A 127 -7.08 1.78 -0.63
C VAL A 127 -8.58 1.78 -0.34
N ASP A 128 -9.20 0.60 -0.22
CA ASP A 128 -10.58 0.49 0.26
C ASP A 128 -10.70 1.07 1.67
N LYS A 129 -11.80 1.75 1.95
CA LYS A 129 -11.99 2.51 3.19
C LYS A 129 -12.30 1.58 4.37
N SER A 130 -11.26 0.96 4.93
CA SER A 130 -11.35 0.06 6.10
C SER A 130 -10.69 0.62 7.37
N LEU A 131 -9.88 1.68 7.27
CA LEU A 131 -9.13 2.29 8.39
C LEU A 131 -9.67 3.67 8.79
N TYR A 132 -9.64 3.96 10.10
CA TYR A 132 -10.15 5.20 10.69
C TYR A 132 -9.24 5.74 11.80
N GLY A 133 -9.29 7.06 12.02
CA GLY A 133 -8.53 7.77 13.07
C GLY A 133 -7.04 7.42 13.07
N VAL A 134 -6.51 7.15 14.27
CA VAL A 134 -5.09 6.83 14.50
C VAL A 134 -4.59 5.65 13.67
N LYS A 135 -5.44 4.65 13.35
CA LYS A 135 -5.01 3.52 12.50
C LYS A 135 -4.74 3.96 11.06
N ARG A 136 -5.57 4.85 10.53
CA ARG A 136 -5.39 5.43 9.20
C ARG A 136 -4.15 6.32 9.17
N GLU A 137 -3.97 7.20 10.16
CA GLU A 137 -2.79 8.06 10.24
C GLU A 137 -1.48 7.25 10.31
N ASN A 138 -1.44 6.22 11.18
CA ASN A 138 -0.29 5.32 11.29
C ASN A 138 -0.02 4.55 9.98
N PHE A 139 -1.08 4.18 9.25
CA PHE A 139 -0.94 3.56 7.95
C PHE A 139 -0.36 4.55 6.93
N ASP A 140 -0.94 5.74 6.80
CA ASP A 140 -0.51 6.75 5.83
C ASP A 140 0.96 7.16 6.07
N GLN A 141 1.36 7.35 7.33
CA GLN A 141 2.75 7.64 7.71
C GLN A 141 3.69 6.48 7.38
N TYR A 142 3.29 5.24 7.69
CA TYR A 142 4.13 4.07 7.41
C TYR A 142 4.34 3.86 5.92
N ILE A 143 3.29 3.99 5.11
CA ILE A 143 3.37 3.86 3.65
C ILE A 143 4.27 4.94 3.07
N THR A 144 4.09 6.20 3.49
CA THR A 144 4.91 7.33 3.05
C THR A 144 6.38 7.11 3.37
N TRP A 145 6.70 6.74 4.61
CA TRP A 145 8.06 6.42 5.03
C TRP A 145 8.65 5.26 4.21
N LYS A 146 7.90 4.18 4.02
CA LYS A 146 8.37 2.98 3.32
C LYS A 146 8.61 3.22 1.83
N ALA A 147 7.80 4.10 1.23
CA ALA A 147 7.99 4.56 -0.13
C ALA A 147 9.30 5.37 -0.26
N LEU A 148 9.51 6.34 0.62
CA LEU A 148 10.67 7.25 0.58
C LEU A 148 12.00 6.57 0.93
N MET A 149 12.02 5.55 1.78
CA MET A 149 13.26 4.86 2.20
C MET A 149 14.07 4.25 1.05
N LYS A 150 13.45 4.03 -0.12
CA LYS A 150 14.10 3.40 -1.27
C LYS A 150 14.65 4.40 -2.28
N SER A 151 14.46 5.71 -2.09
CA SER A 151 15.13 6.69 -2.94
C SER A 151 16.63 6.65 -2.65
N ASN A 152 17.44 6.51 -3.71
CA ASN A 152 18.86 6.82 -3.59
C ASN A 152 18.97 8.30 -3.17
N LYS A 153 19.99 8.62 -2.36
CA LYS A 153 20.18 9.96 -1.77
C LYS A 153 20.17 11.11 -2.79
N ASP A 154 20.35 10.81 -4.07
CA ASP A 154 20.46 11.77 -5.16
C ASP A 154 19.17 11.94 -5.98
N ILE A 155 18.09 11.22 -5.66
CA ILE A 155 16.80 11.35 -6.34
C ILE A 155 15.76 11.85 -5.34
N GLU A 156 15.35 13.10 -5.52
CA GLU A 156 14.20 13.67 -4.80
C GLU A 156 12.94 12.93 -5.25
N MET A 157 12.37 12.13 -4.35
CA MET A 157 11.14 11.38 -4.60
C MET A 157 9.98 12.11 -3.96
N GLU A 158 8.94 12.40 -4.74
CA GLU A 158 7.72 12.97 -4.19
C GLU A 158 6.96 11.93 -3.34
N PRO A 159 6.39 12.33 -2.19
CA PRO A 159 5.58 11.42 -1.39
C PRO A 159 4.33 10.98 -2.17
N PRO A 160 3.86 9.73 -1.95
CA PRO A 160 2.63 9.26 -2.57
C PRO A 160 1.41 9.99 -2.00
N ASN A 161 0.39 10.19 -2.83
CA ASN A 161 -0.92 10.62 -2.37
C ASN A 161 -1.74 9.39 -1.95
N ILE A 162 -2.19 9.35 -0.70
CA ILE A 162 -2.92 8.19 -0.16
C ILE A 162 -4.40 8.54 0.00
N PHE A 163 -5.26 7.83 -0.75
CA PHE A 163 -6.70 8.01 -0.75
C PHE A 163 -7.40 6.77 -0.18
N HIS A 164 -8.27 6.99 0.82
CA HIS A 164 -9.13 5.96 1.38
C HIS A 164 -10.54 6.15 0.83
N MET A 165 -10.95 5.30 -0.11
CA MET A 165 -12.15 5.49 -0.91
C MET A 165 -13.18 4.38 -0.67
N ASP A 166 -14.47 4.72 -0.71
CA ASP A 166 -15.55 3.75 -0.62
C ASP A 166 -15.66 2.98 -1.95
N SER A 167 -15.56 1.66 -1.89
CA SER A 167 -15.70 0.73 -3.03
C SER A 167 -17.02 0.89 -3.78
N LYS A 168 -18.10 1.41 -3.16
CA LYS A 168 -19.35 1.76 -3.85
C LYS A 168 -19.17 2.90 -4.87
N GLN A 169 -18.18 3.77 -4.63
CA GLN A 169 -17.94 4.98 -5.42
C GLN A 169 -16.82 4.79 -6.46
N ASP A 170 -15.93 3.80 -6.30
CA ASP A 170 -14.89 3.52 -7.29
C ASP A 170 -14.87 2.06 -7.78
N VAL A 171 -15.21 1.91 -9.06
CA VAL A 171 -15.22 0.64 -9.80
C VAL A 171 -13.85 -0.04 -9.86
N CYS A 172 -12.75 0.71 -9.76
CA CYS A 172 -11.41 0.12 -9.70
C CYS A 172 -11.10 -0.51 -8.35
N ILE A 173 -11.72 -0.07 -7.25
CA ILE A 173 -11.60 -0.75 -5.95
C ILE A 173 -12.33 -2.09 -6.03
N GLN A 174 -13.55 -2.10 -6.60
CA GLN A 174 -14.24 -3.36 -6.90
C GLN A 174 -13.41 -4.26 -7.85
N ALA A 175 -12.63 -3.69 -8.76
CA ALA A 175 -11.76 -4.47 -9.64
C ALA A 175 -10.68 -5.23 -8.84
N VAL A 176 -9.99 -4.54 -7.94
CA VAL A 176 -8.92 -5.15 -7.13
C VAL A 176 -9.46 -6.12 -6.08
N ASP A 177 -10.68 -5.95 -5.57
CA ASP A 177 -11.38 -6.98 -4.76
C ASP A 177 -11.48 -8.33 -5.50
N PHE A 178 -11.83 -8.29 -6.80
CA PHE A 178 -11.89 -9.51 -7.61
C PHE A 178 -10.51 -10.11 -7.87
N VAL A 179 -9.47 -9.27 -8.02
CA VAL A 179 -8.08 -9.73 -8.14
C VAL A 179 -7.63 -10.41 -6.84
N ALA A 180 -7.81 -9.75 -5.69
CA ALA A 180 -7.48 -10.28 -4.38
C ALA A 180 -8.19 -11.62 -4.12
N GLY A 181 -9.49 -11.69 -4.42
CA GLY A 181 -10.29 -12.90 -4.27
C GLY A 181 -9.89 -14.04 -5.21
N ALA A 182 -9.51 -13.75 -6.46
CA ALA A 182 -9.02 -14.75 -7.41
C ALA A 182 -7.70 -15.37 -6.93
N ILE A 183 -6.76 -14.55 -6.48
CA ILE A 183 -5.47 -15.00 -5.96
C ILE A 183 -5.67 -15.78 -4.66
N HIS A 184 -6.47 -15.27 -3.71
CA HIS A 184 -6.76 -15.97 -2.44
C HIS A 184 -7.38 -17.34 -2.66
N ARG A 185 -8.29 -17.45 -3.63
CA ARG A 185 -8.91 -18.74 -4.00
C ARG A 185 -7.89 -19.77 -4.48
N ALA A 186 -6.91 -19.35 -5.29
CA ALA A 186 -5.86 -20.24 -5.77
C ALA A 186 -5.04 -20.81 -4.61
N TYR A 187 -4.62 -19.97 -3.66
CA TYR A 187 -3.88 -20.40 -2.47
C TYR A 187 -4.72 -21.26 -1.50
N MET A 188 -6.01 -20.96 -1.35
CA MET A 188 -6.90 -21.66 -0.41
C MET A 188 -7.36 -23.04 -0.90
N LYS A 189 -7.72 -23.16 -2.18
CA LYS A 189 -8.43 -24.31 -2.72
C LYS A 189 -7.64 -25.13 -3.74
N GLY A 190 -6.46 -24.64 -4.14
CA GLY A 190 -5.74 -25.17 -5.31
C GLY A 190 -6.51 -24.96 -6.63
N ASP A 191 -7.59 -24.17 -6.61
CA ASP A 191 -8.38 -23.81 -7.79
C ASP A 191 -7.80 -22.53 -8.39
N ASP A 192 -6.88 -22.73 -9.35
CA ASP A 192 -6.12 -21.67 -10.01
C ASP A 192 -6.81 -21.11 -11.26
N PHE A 193 -8.06 -21.50 -11.55
CA PHE A 193 -8.75 -21.12 -12.78
C PHE A 193 -8.73 -19.60 -13.04
N TYR A 194 -9.10 -18.80 -12.04
CA TYR A 194 -9.10 -17.34 -12.15
C TYR A 194 -7.69 -16.75 -12.08
N TYR A 195 -6.78 -17.40 -11.34
CA TYR A 195 -5.39 -16.97 -11.21
C TYR A 195 -4.68 -17.07 -12.56
N LYS A 196 -4.79 -18.21 -13.27
CA LYS A 196 -4.22 -18.42 -14.61
C LYS A 196 -4.69 -17.38 -15.63
N MET A 197 -5.90 -16.87 -15.49
CA MET A 197 -6.42 -15.81 -16.36
C MET A 197 -5.77 -14.45 -16.08
N LEU A 198 -5.36 -14.20 -14.84
CA LEU A 198 -4.64 -12.99 -14.43
C LEU A 198 -3.13 -13.11 -14.59
N GLU A 199 -2.58 -14.33 -14.61
CA GLU A 199 -1.14 -14.61 -14.62
C GLU A 199 -0.35 -13.78 -15.65
N PRO A 200 -0.81 -13.59 -16.90
CA PRO A 200 -0.10 -12.75 -17.87
C PRO A 200 -0.01 -11.26 -17.48
N LYS A 201 -0.77 -10.81 -16.48
CA LYS A 201 -0.77 -9.45 -15.93
C LYS A 201 0.02 -9.33 -14.63
N ILE A 202 0.44 -10.44 -14.03
CA ILE A 202 1.14 -10.42 -12.74
C ILE A 202 2.59 -9.95 -12.98
N SER A 203 2.92 -8.74 -12.52
CA SER A 203 4.27 -8.19 -12.58
C SER A 203 5.07 -8.40 -11.30
N ILE A 204 4.39 -8.54 -10.15
CA ILE A 204 5.02 -8.74 -8.84
C ILE A 204 4.22 -9.78 -8.04
N ALA A 205 4.93 -10.80 -7.55
CA ALA A 205 4.45 -11.72 -6.54
C ALA A 205 5.43 -11.72 -5.35
N LEU A 206 4.98 -11.26 -4.18
CA LEU A 206 5.75 -11.31 -2.94
C LEU A 206 5.20 -12.45 -2.07
N ASP A 207 5.85 -13.61 -2.09
CA ASP A 207 5.55 -14.69 -1.14
C ASP A 207 6.33 -14.47 0.15
N PHE A 208 5.66 -13.98 1.18
CA PHE A 208 6.28 -13.89 2.49
C PHE A 208 6.43 -15.30 3.05
N PHE A 209 7.69 -15.64 3.36
CA PHE A 209 8.11 -16.84 4.09
C PHE A 209 8.14 -18.15 3.27
N GLU A 210 8.25 -18.08 1.94
CA GLU A 210 8.57 -19.25 1.11
C GLU A 210 10.09 -19.52 1.03
N GLY A 211 10.51 -20.79 1.17
CA GLY A 211 11.91 -21.23 1.08
C GLY A 211 12.43 -22.01 2.31
N LYS A 212 13.38 -22.94 2.11
CA LYS A 212 13.98 -23.80 3.16
C LYS A 212 14.88 -23.05 4.16
N ASN A 213 15.23 -21.78 3.89
CA ASN A 213 16.10 -20.99 4.76
C ASN A 213 15.30 -20.22 5.82
N LYS A 214 15.49 -20.67 7.06
CA LYS A 214 14.78 -20.30 8.30
C LYS A 214 15.01 -18.87 8.82
N GLU A 215 15.21 -17.87 7.95
CA GLU A 215 15.31 -16.48 8.42
C GLU A 215 13.97 -15.77 8.27
N LYS A 216 13.36 -15.49 9.43
CA LYS A 216 12.06 -14.83 9.59
C LYS A 216 12.17 -13.37 9.10
N PRO A 217 11.59 -12.94 7.96
CA PRO A 217 11.90 -11.62 7.39
C PRO A 217 11.21 -10.45 8.11
N VAL A 218 10.40 -10.68 9.15
CA VAL A 218 9.90 -9.58 9.98
C VAL A 218 10.80 -9.45 11.20
N SER A 219 11.94 -8.80 11.01
CA SER A 219 12.69 -8.26 12.15
C SER A 219 11.92 -7.08 12.74
N PRO A 220 11.73 -7.00 14.07
CA PRO A 220 11.18 -5.82 14.73
C PRO A 220 11.91 -4.51 14.39
N SER A 221 13.17 -4.58 13.95
CA SER A 221 13.92 -3.40 13.47
C SER A 221 13.40 -2.85 12.13
N LEU A 222 12.74 -3.67 11.30
CA LEU A 222 12.11 -3.26 10.04
C LEU A 222 10.68 -2.71 10.23
N LEU A 223 10.20 -2.68 11.49
CA LEU A 223 8.86 -2.25 11.92
C LEU A 223 8.82 -0.86 12.62
N ARG A 224 9.89 -0.06 12.62
CA ARG A 224 9.84 1.27 13.28
C ARG A 224 9.14 2.29 12.36
N PRO A 225 8.23 3.13 12.90
CA PRO A 225 8.58 4.12 13.92
C PRO A 225 7.98 3.76 15.28
N THR A 226 8.84 3.55 16.29
CA THR A 226 8.37 3.32 17.66
C THR A 226 8.37 4.65 18.42
N ARG A 227 7.17 5.10 18.82
CA ARG A 227 6.83 6.26 19.68
C ARG A 227 7.00 7.66 19.04
N LEU A 228 5.89 8.22 18.56
CA LEU A 228 5.61 9.65 18.71
C LEU A 228 4.82 9.82 20.02
N ARG A 229 5.49 10.33 21.07
CA ARG A 229 4.78 10.91 22.23
C ARG A 229 4.21 12.25 21.77
N ALA A 230 2.94 12.49 22.08
CA ALA A 230 2.23 13.72 21.75
C ALA A 230 2.85 14.95 22.46
N ALA A 231 2.87 16.08 21.75
CA ALA A 231 2.70 17.41 22.32
C ALA A 231 2.15 18.39 21.25
N SER A 232 0.91 18.83 21.51
CA SER A 232 0.29 20.15 21.25
C SER A 232 0.62 20.98 19.99
N SER A 233 -0.48 21.28 19.27
CA SER A 233 -0.84 22.57 18.63
C SER A 233 0.13 23.19 17.61
N PHE A 234 -0.30 23.33 16.35
CA PHE A 234 -0.74 24.62 15.78
C PHE A 234 -1.12 24.50 14.30
N SER A 235 -1.97 25.43 13.90
CA SER A 235 -2.62 25.64 12.61
C SER A 235 -1.68 25.96 11.44
N GLY A 236 -2.09 25.55 10.23
CA GLY A 236 -2.17 26.44 9.07
C GLY A 236 -0.92 26.64 8.20
N ARG A 237 -1.08 26.23 6.93
CA ARG A 237 -0.46 26.70 5.68
C ARG A 237 0.94 26.18 5.28
N THR A 238 0.90 25.55 4.09
CA THR A 238 1.88 25.50 2.99
C THR A 238 3.34 25.24 3.32
N TYR A 239 3.87 24.07 2.91
CA TYR A 239 5.29 23.74 3.08
C TYR A 239 5.92 23.08 1.85
N SER A 240 7.10 23.61 1.51
CA SER A 240 8.05 23.16 0.51
C SER A 240 8.94 22.02 1.08
N PRO A 241 9.45 21.08 0.25
CA PRO A 241 9.91 19.74 0.66
C PRO A 241 11.04 19.69 1.70
N ILE A 242 11.88 20.73 1.79
CA ILE A 242 13.05 20.76 2.69
C ILE A 242 12.65 21.07 4.16
N SER A 243 11.50 21.69 4.39
CA SER A 243 11.05 22.11 5.72
C SER A 243 10.46 20.98 6.59
N ILE A 244 10.11 19.84 5.98
CA ILE A 244 9.46 18.71 6.67
C ILE A 244 10.47 17.92 7.52
N LEU A 245 11.73 17.84 7.08
CA LEU A 245 12.78 17.14 7.83
C LEU A 245 13.22 17.92 9.07
N ASP A 246 13.41 19.24 8.96
CA ASP A 246 13.88 20.07 10.08
C ASP A 246 12.83 20.31 11.19
N SER A 247 11.53 20.35 10.82
CA SER A 247 10.44 20.52 11.79
C SER A 247 10.23 19.28 12.67
N ILE A 248 10.56 18.08 12.18
CA ILE A 248 10.38 16.83 12.91
C ILE A 248 11.44 16.65 14.03
N PHE A 249 12.61 17.30 13.92
CA PHE A 249 13.76 17.00 14.81
C PHE A 249 14.15 18.12 15.81
N LYS A 250 13.56 19.32 15.76
CA LYS A 250 13.96 20.44 16.65
C LYS A 250 13.43 20.44 18.09
N ASN A 251 12.63 19.44 18.52
CA ASN A 251 11.94 19.49 19.83
C ASN A 251 12.57 18.74 21.01
N PHE A 252 13.83 18.27 20.96
CA PHE A 252 14.47 17.69 22.16
C PHE A 252 15.99 18.01 22.24
N GLY A 253 16.35 18.97 23.12
CA GLY A 253 17.74 19.16 23.60
C GLY A 253 18.23 17.97 24.45
N HIS A 254 19.52 17.74 24.76
CA HIS A 254 20.68 18.62 24.85
C HIS A 254 22.01 17.81 24.79
N ARG A 255 23.10 18.49 24.35
CA ARG A 255 24.56 18.33 24.57
C ARG A 255 25.22 16.94 24.73
N ILE A 256 26.29 16.68 23.96
CA ILE A 256 27.69 16.46 24.40
C ILE A 256 28.63 16.93 23.26
N GLY A 257 29.76 17.56 23.61
CA GLY A 257 30.74 18.26 22.75
C GLY A 257 31.53 17.37 21.77
N GLY A 258 32.56 17.84 21.08
CA GLY A 258 33.25 19.11 20.97
C GLY A 258 34.30 18.96 19.85
N ILE A 259 35.06 20.03 19.60
CA ILE A 259 36.27 20.07 18.74
C ILE A 259 35.97 20.14 17.23
N ILE A 260 36.04 21.36 16.65
CA ILE A 260 37.16 21.81 15.79
C ILE A 260 37.34 23.33 16.02
N LYS A 261 38.60 23.74 16.19
CA LYS A 261 39.12 25.10 16.38
C LYS A 261 39.44 25.78 15.04
N ASP A 262 39.55 27.11 15.12
CA ASP A 262 40.35 28.04 14.29
C ASP A 262 39.84 28.33 12.87
N GLU A 263 39.90 29.55 12.32
CA GLU A 263 40.57 30.82 12.69
C GLU A 263 39.90 31.91 11.81
N SER A 264 39.41 33.03 12.36
CA SER A 264 40.04 34.37 12.29
C SER A 264 39.49 35.34 11.21
N ILE A 265 39.40 36.64 11.58
CA ILE A 265 39.39 37.86 10.71
C ILE A 265 38.01 38.21 10.08
N ASN A 266 37.37 39.39 10.21
CA ASN A 266 37.83 40.77 10.36
C ASN A 266 36.76 41.71 10.97
N ARG A 267 37.22 42.74 11.70
CA ARG A 267 36.46 43.94 12.13
C ARG A 267 36.55 45.06 11.08
N ALA A 268 35.56 45.96 11.13
CA ALA A 268 35.58 47.40 10.80
C ALA A 268 35.32 47.87 9.36
N ARG A 269 34.23 48.67 9.22
CA ARG A 269 34.10 50.01 8.61
C ARG A 269 32.58 50.37 8.63
N TYR A 270 32.07 51.31 9.44
CA TYR A 270 32.10 52.78 9.28
C TYR A 270 32.20 53.27 7.83
N CYS A 271 31.09 53.77 7.30
CA CYS A 271 31.01 54.88 6.35
C CYS A 271 29.77 55.70 6.69
N GLU A 272 30.00 56.99 6.95
CA GLU A 272 29.03 58.08 7.03
C GLU A 272 28.45 58.39 5.64
N GLY A 273 27.26 59.00 5.64
CA GLY A 273 26.51 59.50 4.49
C GLY A 273 25.08 59.79 4.86
#